data_AF-A0A7R9HRM1-F1
#
_entry.id   AF-A0A7R9HRM1-F1
#
_cell.length_a   1.000
_cell.length_b   1.000
_cell.length_c   1.000
_cell.angle_alpha   90.00
_cell.angle_beta   90.00
_cell.angle_gamma   90.00
#
_symmetry.space_group_name_H-M   'P 1'
#
loop_
_entity.id
_entity.type
_entity.pdbx_description
1 polymer ?
#
loop_
_entity_poly.entity_id
_entity_poly.type
_entity_poly.pdbx_seq_one_letter_code
_entity_poly.pdbx_strand_id
1 'polypeptide(L)'
;METFHCYEFLLMKKFQEDTVLWEELKTESWRISADLWFLAVVLEKSPHRLLKFLRHELELEWGQGVRVPGQTVLSRYLAHYNFVEMHLDSVFKYGEVATLPPELFKCRNVRVLSLKYNNLEWIPPDVGRMSALERLSLTNNRLQNQSIPFTLTFCRRLTELYLDNNLLDALPGFLLAMPQLCTVHRHGNHNYFKATFMWYHTDVNESRVLRVCGVAQKGKQQVQTSKHPDTLVLLAARAVMASKCDFFQPDLLPVAVQDYIAHVYPSFNVCGNCPTVTPLAAPGYKVYTFKNPYLGNTCVPFQHWACSLACAKQIEVPAHMEQMRAAERMDREYNHYIQEFQVEPRPPLPSRGLCTLV
;
A
#
# COMPACT_ATOMS: atom_id res chain seq x y z
N MET A 1 -1.06 -24.34 -6.36
CA MET A 1 -1.15 -22.89 -6.10
C MET A 1 -2.43 -22.70 -5.30
N GLU A 2 -2.32 -22.28 -4.05
CA GLU A 2 -3.50 -22.12 -3.19
C GLU A 2 -3.98 -20.67 -3.22
N THR A 3 -5.27 -20.46 -3.47
CA THR A 3 -5.91 -19.15 -3.40
C THR A 3 -6.76 -19.06 -2.14
N PHE A 4 -6.61 -17.96 -1.40
CA PHE A 4 -7.44 -17.59 -0.25
C PHE A 4 -8.48 -16.57 -0.68
N HIS A 5 -9.75 -16.81 -0.42
CA HIS A 5 -10.84 -15.96 -0.84
C HIS A 5 -11.56 -15.27 0.33
N CYS A 6 -12.27 -14.19 0.02
CA CYS A 6 -13.07 -13.41 0.96
C CYS A 6 -14.01 -14.24 1.84
N TYR A 7 -14.65 -15.27 1.28
CA TYR A 7 -15.57 -16.14 2.02
C TYR A 7 -14.86 -17.00 3.08
N GLU A 8 -13.63 -17.46 2.83
CA GLU A 8 -12.82 -18.19 3.82
C GLU A 8 -12.44 -17.25 4.97
N PHE A 9 -12.10 -15.98 4.69
CA PHE A 9 -11.84 -14.98 5.73
C PHE A 9 -13.07 -14.69 6.60
N LEU A 10 -14.23 -14.44 5.99
CA LEU A 10 -15.48 -14.17 6.71
C LEU A 10 -15.85 -15.34 7.63
N LEU A 11 -15.63 -16.57 7.16
CA LEU A 11 -15.81 -17.77 7.98
C LEU A 11 -14.88 -17.79 9.20
N MET A 12 -13.58 -17.58 8.99
CA MET A 12 -12.60 -17.58 10.08
C MET A 12 -12.88 -16.48 11.10
N LYS A 13 -13.29 -15.30 10.65
CA LYS A 13 -13.69 -14.20 11.54
C LYS A 13 -14.91 -14.58 12.36
N LYS A 14 -15.93 -15.17 11.73
CA LYS A 14 -17.14 -15.62 12.44
C LYS A 14 -16.82 -16.69 13.50
N PHE A 15 -15.90 -17.63 13.23
CA PHE A 15 -15.45 -18.60 14.24
C PHE A 15 -14.72 -17.98 15.43
N GLN A 16 -14.05 -16.85 15.25
CA GLN A 16 -13.38 -16.16 16.35
C GLN A 16 -14.38 -15.47 17.28
N GLU A 17 -15.43 -14.90 16.71
CA GLU A 17 -16.43 -14.10 17.44
C GLU A 17 -17.56 -14.96 18.02
N ASP A 18 -17.85 -16.11 17.41
CA ASP A 18 -19.03 -16.94 17.72
C ASP A 18 -18.62 -18.35 18.17
N THR A 19 -18.48 -18.54 19.49
CA THR A 19 -18.12 -19.82 20.08
C THR A 19 -19.23 -20.87 19.96
N VAL A 20 -20.49 -20.45 19.77
CA VAL A 20 -21.60 -21.39 19.58
C VAL A 20 -21.49 -22.06 18.22
N LEU A 21 -21.19 -21.29 17.17
CA LEU A 21 -20.92 -21.82 15.84
C LEU A 21 -19.78 -22.85 15.84
N TRP A 22 -18.76 -22.64 16.69
CA TRP A 22 -17.67 -23.61 16.87
C TRP A 22 -18.15 -24.93 17.48
N GLU A 23 -19.02 -24.88 18.49
CA GLU A 23 -19.56 -26.09 19.13
C GLU A 23 -20.55 -26.82 18.22
N GLU A 24 -21.36 -26.10 17.44
CA GLU A 24 -22.27 -26.71 16.46
C GLU A 24 -21.53 -27.54 15.41
N LEU A 25 -20.37 -27.07 14.93
CA LEU A 25 -19.52 -27.84 13.99
C LEU A 25 -19.08 -29.19 14.52
N LYS A 26 -18.89 -29.33 15.84
CA LYS A 26 -18.47 -30.60 16.45
C LYS A 26 -19.55 -31.68 16.36
N THR A 27 -20.80 -31.29 16.14
CA THR A 27 -21.95 -32.20 16.20
C THR A 27 -22.42 -32.71 14.84
N GLU A 28 -21.75 -32.35 13.73
CA GLU A 28 -22.06 -32.75 12.34
C GLU A 28 -23.52 -32.51 11.86
N SER A 29 -24.36 -31.83 12.65
CA SER A 29 -25.75 -31.50 12.31
C SER A 29 -25.86 -30.01 12.01
N TRP A 30 -25.86 -29.66 10.73
CA TRP A 30 -25.78 -28.29 10.25
C TRP A 30 -26.93 -27.97 9.32
N ARG A 31 -27.80 -27.05 9.77
CA ARG A 31 -28.66 -26.24 8.90
C ARG A 31 -27.99 -24.88 8.75
N ILE A 32 -27.48 -24.58 7.56
CA ILE A 32 -26.79 -23.30 7.31
C ILE A 32 -27.83 -22.18 7.35
N SER A 33 -27.74 -21.32 8.37
CA SER A 33 -28.55 -20.10 8.45
C SER A 33 -28.26 -19.20 7.24
N ALA A 34 -29.26 -18.42 6.80
CA ALA A 34 -29.09 -17.46 5.70
C ALA A 34 -27.92 -16.46 5.96
N ASP A 35 -27.67 -16.14 7.22
CA ASP A 35 -26.61 -15.22 7.64
C ASP A 35 -25.20 -15.84 7.53
N LEU A 36 -25.10 -17.16 7.37
CA LEU A 36 -23.87 -17.92 7.17
C LEU A 36 -23.71 -18.36 5.72
N TRP A 37 -24.28 -17.62 4.75
CA TRP A 37 -24.18 -17.95 3.32
C TRP A 37 -22.74 -18.19 2.86
N PHE A 38 -21.75 -17.50 3.46
CA PHE A 38 -20.35 -17.70 3.14
C PHE A 38 -19.87 -19.11 3.50
N LEU A 39 -20.41 -19.76 4.55
CA LEU A 39 -20.09 -21.14 4.89
C LEU A 39 -20.56 -22.09 3.78
N ALA A 40 -21.77 -21.86 3.23
CA ALA A 40 -22.25 -22.62 2.08
C ALA A 40 -21.31 -22.47 0.89
N VAL A 41 -20.84 -21.25 0.60
CA VAL A 41 -19.85 -21.00 -0.48
C VAL A 41 -18.51 -21.66 -0.18
N VAL A 42 -17.99 -21.58 1.05
CA VAL A 42 -16.73 -22.22 1.45
C VAL A 42 -16.83 -23.74 1.30
N LEU A 43 -17.94 -24.33 1.73
CA LEU A 43 -18.21 -25.77 1.61
C LEU A 43 -18.41 -26.20 0.16
N GLU A 44 -18.99 -25.35 -0.69
CA GLU A 44 -19.15 -25.64 -2.11
C GLU A 44 -17.81 -25.53 -2.87
N LYS A 45 -17.05 -24.45 -2.62
CA LYS A 45 -15.82 -24.13 -3.37
C LYS A 45 -14.57 -24.82 -2.82
N SER A 46 -14.52 -25.12 -1.52
CA SER A 46 -13.32 -25.61 -0.83
C SER A 46 -13.61 -26.61 0.32
N PRO A 47 -14.49 -27.63 0.14
CA PRO A 47 -14.94 -28.51 1.22
C PRO A 47 -13.78 -29.26 1.90
N HIS A 48 -12.88 -29.83 1.10
CA HIS A 48 -11.76 -30.61 1.62
C HIS A 48 -10.76 -29.77 2.42
N ARG A 49 -10.57 -28.50 2.03
CA ARG A 49 -9.69 -27.58 2.75
C ARG A 49 -10.27 -27.29 4.13
N LEU A 50 -11.52 -26.83 4.18
CA LEU A 50 -12.18 -26.51 5.44
C LEU A 50 -12.23 -27.72 6.39
N LEU A 51 -12.66 -28.89 5.91
CA LEU A 51 -12.75 -30.09 6.74
C LEU A 51 -11.38 -30.54 7.28
N LYS A 52 -10.33 -30.45 6.46
CA LYS A 52 -8.97 -30.79 6.90
C LYS A 52 -8.48 -29.84 8.00
N PHE A 53 -8.73 -28.54 7.84
CA PHE A 53 -8.41 -27.55 8.87
C PHE A 53 -9.17 -27.80 10.16
N LEU A 54 -10.50 -28.00 10.08
CA LEU A 54 -11.33 -28.23 11.25
C LEU A 54 -10.90 -29.49 12.02
N ARG A 55 -10.59 -30.59 11.32
CA ARG A 55 -10.05 -31.80 11.96
C ARG A 55 -8.73 -31.53 12.68
N HIS A 56 -7.82 -30.80 12.03
CA HIS A 56 -6.54 -30.44 12.63
C HIS A 56 -6.72 -29.56 13.88
N GLU A 57 -7.61 -28.56 13.84
CA GLU A 57 -7.91 -27.72 15.02
C GLU A 57 -8.55 -28.53 16.16
N LEU A 58 -9.46 -29.47 15.86
CA LEU A 58 -10.07 -30.34 16.86
C LEU A 58 -9.05 -31.28 17.51
N GLU A 59 -8.13 -31.85 16.72
CA GLU A 59 -7.02 -32.66 17.23
C GLU A 59 -6.09 -31.86 18.15
N LEU A 60 -5.81 -30.59 17.81
CA LEU A 60 -5.01 -29.69 18.65
C LEU A 60 -5.72 -29.38 19.97
N GLU A 61 -7.02 -29.06 19.95
CA GLU A 61 -7.80 -28.79 21.17
C GLU A 61 -7.97 -30.02 22.07
N TRP A 62 -8.10 -31.23 21.48
CA TRP A 62 -8.22 -32.48 22.23
C TRP A 62 -6.88 -33.06 22.72
N GLY A 63 -5.78 -32.81 22.02
CA GLY A 63 -4.46 -33.38 22.32
C GLY A 63 -3.60 -32.55 23.28
N GLN A 64 -3.75 -31.23 23.28
CA GLN A 64 -3.07 -30.33 24.22
C GLN A 64 -4.02 -29.18 24.58
N GLY A 65 -4.53 -29.17 25.81
CA GLY A 65 -5.43 -28.14 26.33
C GLY A 65 -4.83 -26.73 26.47
N VAL A 66 -3.85 -26.37 25.66
CA VAL A 66 -3.18 -25.06 25.67
C VAL A 66 -3.38 -24.40 24.31
N ARG A 67 -4.41 -23.55 24.21
CA ARG A 67 -4.42 -22.49 23.19
C ARG A 67 -3.19 -21.63 23.44
N VAL A 68 -2.26 -21.56 22.49
CA VAL A 68 -1.12 -20.64 22.59
C VAL A 68 -1.69 -19.22 22.73
N PRO A 69 -1.42 -18.51 23.85
CA PRO A 69 -1.96 -17.17 24.06
C PRO A 69 -1.58 -16.24 22.90
N GLY A 70 -2.58 -15.60 22.29
CA GLY A 70 -2.36 -14.63 21.21
C GLY A 70 -2.42 -15.17 19.78
N GLN A 71 -2.60 -16.47 19.55
CA GLN A 71 -2.90 -16.98 18.19
C GLN A 71 -4.42 -17.04 17.93
N THR A 72 -4.86 -16.29 16.92
CA THR A 72 -6.25 -16.26 16.46
C THR A 72 -6.52 -17.41 15.48
N VAL A 73 -7.78 -17.86 15.32
CA VAL A 73 -8.17 -18.92 14.35
C VAL A 73 -7.66 -18.59 12.93
N LEU A 74 -7.88 -17.35 12.49
CA LEU A 74 -7.32 -16.80 11.25
C LEU A 74 -5.81 -16.98 11.17
N SER A 75 -5.05 -16.62 12.20
CA SER A 75 -3.58 -16.76 12.19
C SER A 75 -3.13 -18.22 12.00
N ARG A 76 -3.84 -19.17 12.62
CA ARG A 76 -3.56 -20.61 12.46
C ARG A 76 -3.96 -21.13 11.09
N TYR A 77 -5.13 -20.72 10.59
CA TYR A 77 -5.59 -21.05 9.24
C TYR A 77 -4.59 -20.59 8.18
N LEU A 78 -4.16 -19.33 8.28
CA LEU A 78 -3.17 -18.72 7.38
C LEU A 78 -1.79 -19.38 7.48
N ALA A 79 -1.40 -19.86 8.65
CA ALA A 79 -0.14 -20.59 8.83
C ALA A 79 -0.21 -22.05 8.35
N HIS A 80 -1.40 -22.67 8.38
CA HIS A 80 -1.60 -24.06 7.98
C HIS A 80 -1.51 -24.26 6.46
N TYR A 81 -1.95 -23.26 5.70
CA TYR A 81 -2.01 -23.31 4.23
C TYR A 81 -0.95 -22.43 3.59
N ASN A 82 -0.51 -22.82 2.40
CA ASN A 82 0.52 -22.10 1.68
C ASN A 82 -0.10 -21.25 0.56
N PHE A 83 -0.75 -20.17 0.95
CA PHE A 83 -1.41 -19.27 0.00
C PHE A 83 -0.42 -18.56 -0.91
N VAL A 84 -0.77 -18.58 -2.20
CA VAL A 84 -0.05 -17.88 -3.27
C VAL A 84 -0.86 -16.68 -3.76
N GLU A 85 -2.18 -16.73 -3.67
CA GLU A 85 -3.05 -15.61 -4.01
C GLU A 85 -4.07 -15.36 -2.90
N MET A 86 -4.38 -14.09 -2.64
CA MET A 86 -5.37 -13.67 -1.66
C MET A 86 -6.30 -12.62 -2.27
N HIS A 87 -7.60 -12.91 -2.35
CA HIS A 87 -8.61 -12.01 -2.90
C HIS A 87 -9.63 -11.64 -1.82
N LEU A 88 -9.43 -10.48 -1.20
CA LEU A 88 -10.21 -9.98 -0.06
C LEU A 88 -10.97 -8.70 -0.43
N ASP A 89 -11.58 -8.70 -1.62
CA ASP A 89 -12.30 -7.55 -2.15
C ASP A 89 -13.63 -7.33 -1.40
N SER A 90 -13.93 -6.08 -1.04
CA SER A 90 -15.14 -5.65 -0.28
C SER A 90 -15.33 -6.27 1.11
N VAL A 91 -14.36 -7.00 1.65
CA VAL A 91 -14.43 -7.68 2.96
C VAL A 91 -14.40 -6.69 4.13
N PHE A 92 -13.57 -5.66 4.04
CA PHE A 92 -13.31 -4.73 5.14
C PHE A 92 -14.14 -3.44 5.05
N LYS A 93 -15.02 -3.35 4.05
CA LYS A 93 -15.79 -2.14 3.70
C LYS A 93 -16.73 -1.63 4.80
N TYR A 94 -17.29 -2.54 5.60
CA TYR A 94 -18.39 -2.29 6.54
C TYR A 94 -17.97 -2.33 8.03
N GLY A 95 -16.68 -2.45 8.35
CA GLY A 95 -16.20 -2.44 9.73
C GLY A 95 -16.10 -1.03 10.32
N GLU A 96 -16.32 -0.87 11.63
CA GLU A 96 -16.23 0.41 12.35
C GLU A 96 -14.83 1.07 12.28
N VAL A 97 -13.79 0.28 11.99
CA VAL A 97 -12.49 0.77 11.53
C VAL A 97 -12.00 -0.19 10.46
N ALA A 98 -11.80 0.27 9.22
CA ALA A 98 -11.29 -0.53 8.11
C ALA A 98 -9.80 -0.87 8.31
N THR A 99 -9.49 -1.65 9.36
CA THR A 99 -8.14 -2.11 9.69
C THR A 99 -7.92 -3.52 9.17
N LEU A 100 -6.80 -3.71 8.50
CA LEU A 100 -6.40 -5.03 8.00
C LEU A 100 -5.71 -5.80 9.12
N PRO A 101 -6.10 -7.06 9.40
CA PRO A 101 -5.42 -7.87 10.40
C PRO A 101 -3.94 -8.07 10.00
N PRO A 102 -2.97 -7.69 10.87
CA PRO A 102 -1.54 -7.84 10.58
C PRO A 102 -1.12 -9.26 10.21
N GLU A 103 -1.86 -10.27 10.69
CA GLU A 103 -1.62 -11.69 10.43
C GLU A 103 -1.73 -12.06 8.95
N LEU A 104 -2.54 -11.32 8.16
CA LEU A 104 -2.63 -11.53 6.71
C LEU A 104 -1.27 -11.38 6.03
N PHE A 105 -0.46 -10.42 6.49
CA PHE A 105 0.82 -10.08 5.89
C PHE A 105 1.95 -11.02 6.34
N LYS A 106 1.69 -11.94 7.28
CA LYS A 106 2.65 -12.97 7.69
C LYS A 106 2.76 -14.11 6.65
N CYS A 107 1.89 -14.15 5.64
CA CYS A 107 1.90 -15.14 4.57
C CYS A 107 2.98 -14.83 3.50
N ARG A 108 4.20 -15.34 3.71
CA ARG A 108 5.40 -14.98 2.91
C ARG A 108 5.37 -15.40 1.44
N ASN A 109 4.57 -16.40 1.08
CA ASN A 109 4.54 -16.99 -0.26
C ASN A 109 3.48 -16.37 -1.19
N VAL A 110 2.69 -15.43 -0.68
CA VAL A 110 1.66 -14.75 -1.47
C VAL A 110 2.32 -13.88 -2.53
N ARG A 111 1.94 -14.12 -3.79
CA ARG A 111 2.36 -13.39 -4.98
C ARG A 111 1.31 -12.37 -5.42
N VAL A 112 0.03 -12.61 -5.15
CA VAL A 112 -1.07 -11.71 -5.51
C VAL A 112 -1.91 -11.39 -4.28
N LEU A 113 -2.06 -10.11 -3.97
CA LEU A 113 -2.97 -9.63 -2.93
C LEU A 113 -3.94 -8.60 -3.51
N SER A 114 -5.24 -8.92 -3.50
CA SER A 114 -6.32 -8.01 -3.89
C SER A 114 -7.11 -7.57 -2.65
N LEU A 115 -7.19 -6.25 -2.47
CA LEU A 115 -7.87 -5.56 -1.38
C LEU A 115 -8.79 -4.46 -1.93
N LYS A 116 -9.44 -4.71 -3.06
CA LYS A 116 -10.25 -3.70 -3.75
C LYS A 116 -11.53 -3.39 -2.97
N TYR A 117 -12.05 -2.19 -3.13
CA TYR A 117 -13.38 -1.79 -2.61
C TYR A 117 -13.55 -1.89 -1.09
N ASN A 118 -12.46 -1.70 -0.32
CA ASN A 118 -12.46 -1.88 1.13
C ASN A 118 -12.51 -0.58 1.94
N ASN A 119 -12.65 0.58 1.27
CA ASN A 119 -12.60 1.90 1.91
C ASN A 119 -11.32 2.12 2.76
N LEU A 120 -10.21 1.44 2.43
CA LEU A 120 -8.98 1.51 3.22
C LEU A 120 -8.41 2.92 3.22
N GLU A 121 -8.14 3.45 4.41
CA GLU A 121 -7.47 4.74 4.58
C GLU A 121 -5.96 4.59 4.76
N TRP A 122 -5.48 3.39 5.11
CA TRP A 122 -4.08 3.08 5.31
C TRP A 122 -3.78 1.60 5.07
N ILE A 123 -2.53 1.31 4.71
CA ILE A 123 -1.99 -0.04 4.60
C ILE A 123 -1.00 -0.23 5.75
N PRO A 124 -1.10 -1.31 6.53
CA PRO A 124 -0.18 -1.53 7.62
C PRO A 124 1.25 -1.75 7.10
N PRO A 125 2.27 -1.29 7.85
CA PRO A 125 3.67 -1.50 7.50
C PRO A 125 4.05 -2.98 7.33
N ASP A 126 3.31 -3.91 7.93
CA ASP A 126 3.49 -5.35 7.77
C ASP A 126 3.44 -5.83 6.32
N VAL A 127 2.90 -5.06 5.37
CA VAL A 127 2.98 -5.37 3.93
C VAL A 127 4.40 -5.71 3.47
N GLY A 128 5.42 -5.10 4.08
CA GLY A 128 6.83 -5.38 3.79
C GLY A 128 7.29 -6.81 4.09
N ARG A 129 6.53 -7.58 4.88
CA ARG A 129 6.80 -9.02 5.15
C ARG A 129 6.55 -9.91 3.94
N MET A 130 5.73 -9.46 2.98
CA MET A 130 5.32 -10.25 1.82
C MET A 130 6.38 -10.18 0.72
N SER A 131 7.57 -10.74 0.99
CA SER A 131 8.72 -10.68 0.08
C SER A 131 8.48 -11.34 -1.29
N ALA A 132 7.53 -12.26 -1.38
CA ALA A 132 7.13 -12.90 -2.63
C ALA A 132 6.07 -12.14 -3.44
N LEU A 133 5.54 -11.02 -2.90
CA LEU A 133 4.45 -10.29 -3.52
C LEU A 133 4.88 -9.69 -4.86
N GLU A 134 4.13 -9.99 -5.91
CA GLU A 134 4.36 -9.54 -7.29
C GLU A 134 3.31 -8.53 -7.73
N ARG A 135 2.06 -8.72 -7.28
CA ARG A 135 0.94 -7.86 -7.64
C ARG A 135 0.14 -7.46 -6.41
N LEU A 136 -0.01 -6.15 -6.20
CA LEU A 136 -0.82 -5.58 -5.13
C LEU A 136 -1.94 -4.72 -5.70
N SER A 137 -3.19 -5.09 -5.43
CA SER A 137 -4.35 -4.33 -5.89
C SER A 137 -5.10 -3.64 -4.74
N LEU A 138 -5.15 -2.32 -4.83
CA LEU A 138 -5.73 -1.42 -3.83
C LEU A 138 -6.74 -0.47 -4.47
N THR A 139 -7.27 -0.84 -5.64
CA THR A 139 -8.23 -0.05 -6.42
C THR A 139 -9.51 0.23 -5.62
N ASN A 140 -10.07 1.43 -5.77
CA ASN A 140 -11.30 1.85 -5.08
C ASN A 140 -11.18 1.79 -3.54
N ASN A 141 -10.16 2.46 -2.99
CA ASN A 141 -10.01 2.69 -1.56
C ASN A 141 -9.94 4.21 -1.28
N ARG A 142 -9.59 4.61 -0.06
CA ARG A 142 -9.46 6.02 0.36
C ARG A 142 -8.02 6.40 0.65
N LEU A 143 -7.07 5.76 -0.04
CA LEU A 143 -5.64 5.93 0.23
C LEU A 143 -5.18 7.32 -0.20
N GLN A 144 -4.43 7.96 0.68
CA GLN A 144 -3.65 9.17 0.43
C GLN A 144 -2.16 8.82 0.36
N ASN A 145 -1.30 9.80 0.10
CA ASN A 145 0.14 9.55 -0.05
C ASN A 145 0.77 8.89 1.20
N GLN A 146 0.41 9.37 2.40
CA GLN A 146 0.92 8.84 3.68
C GLN A 146 0.32 7.47 4.04
N SER A 147 -0.75 7.06 3.36
CA SER A 147 -1.44 5.79 3.59
C SER A 147 -0.65 4.57 3.11
N ILE A 148 0.35 4.78 2.25
CA ILE A 148 1.18 3.72 1.67
C ILE A 148 2.54 3.74 2.38
N PRO A 149 2.88 2.71 3.17
CA PRO A 149 4.08 2.71 3.99
C PRO A 149 5.35 2.47 3.16
N PHE A 150 6.47 3.05 3.60
CA PHE A 150 7.79 2.85 2.98
C PHE A 150 8.22 1.37 2.97
N THR A 151 7.73 0.56 3.91
CA THR A 151 8.01 -0.88 3.98
C THR A 151 7.54 -1.64 2.73
N LEU A 152 6.68 -1.06 1.88
CA LEU A 152 6.38 -1.62 0.56
C LEU A 152 7.63 -1.81 -0.31
N THR A 153 8.68 -1.01 -0.09
CA THR A 153 9.99 -1.16 -0.77
C THR A 153 10.69 -2.48 -0.45
N PHE A 154 10.29 -3.16 0.63
CA PHE A 154 10.83 -4.46 1.04
C PHE A 154 10.24 -5.62 0.22
N CYS A 155 9.11 -5.40 -0.47
CA CYS A 155 8.55 -6.34 -1.44
C CYS A 155 9.38 -6.33 -2.74
N ARG A 156 10.54 -6.98 -2.71
CA ARG A 156 11.53 -6.98 -3.81
C ARG A 156 11.05 -7.59 -5.12
N ARG A 157 9.95 -8.34 -5.10
CA ARG A 157 9.33 -8.95 -6.28
C ARG A 157 8.13 -8.18 -6.83
N LEU A 158 7.74 -7.06 -6.21
CA LEU A 158 6.54 -6.32 -6.61
C LEU A 158 6.75 -5.62 -7.95
N THR A 159 6.06 -6.09 -8.99
CA THR A 159 6.14 -5.55 -10.35
C THR A 159 4.92 -4.74 -10.74
N GLU A 160 3.75 -5.01 -10.15
CA GLU A 160 2.49 -4.34 -10.48
C GLU A 160 1.78 -3.80 -9.23
N LEU A 161 1.43 -2.53 -9.28
CA LEU A 161 0.73 -1.83 -8.20
C LEU A 161 -0.50 -1.12 -8.76
N TYR A 162 -1.69 -1.45 -8.26
CA TYR A 162 -2.94 -0.83 -8.69
C TYR A 162 -3.50 0.10 -7.60
N LEU A 163 -3.53 1.39 -7.89
CA LEU A 163 -3.97 2.48 -7.01
C LEU A 163 -5.10 3.32 -7.62
N ASP A 164 -5.79 2.80 -8.64
CA ASP A 164 -6.87 3.53 -9.29
C ASP A 164 -8.00 3.87 -8.30
N ASN A 165 -8.64 5.02 -8.51
CA ASN A 165 -9.77 5.52 -7.73
C ASN A 165 -9.47 5.56 -6.22
N ASN A 166 -8.39 6.25 -5.85
CA ASN A 166 -8.04 6.59 -4.47
C ASN A 166 -8.04 8.12 -4.29
N LEU A 167 -7.49 8.61 -3.19
CA LEU A 167 -7.40 10.03 -2.84
C LEU A 167 -5.94 10.54 -2.94
N LEU A 168 -5.18 10.02 -3.90
CA LEU A 168 -3.76 10.37 -4.06
C LEU A 168 -3.60 11.72 -4.79
N ASP A 169 -2.98 12.69 -4.12
CA ASP A 169 -2.53 13.94 -4.74
C ASP A 169 -1.25 13.71 -5.56
N ALA A 170 -0.41 12.79 -5.09
CA ALA A 170 0.88 12.40 -5.67
C ALA A 170 1.23 10.98 -5.23
N LEU A 171 2.05 10.29 -6.02
CA LEU A 171 2.58 8.98 -5.64
C LEU A 171 3.65 9.10 -4.54
N PRO A 172 3.83 8.11 -3.65
CA PRO A 172 4.92 8.13 -2.68
C PRO A 172 6.28 8.15 -3.37
N GLY A 173 7.16 9.07 -2.95
CA GLY A 173 8.47 9.27 -3.57
C GLY A 173 9.40 8.05 -3.51
N PHE A 174 9.23 7.19 -2.52
CA PHE A 174 10.00 5.95 -2.41
C PHE A 174 9.72 4.94 -3.53
N LEU A 175 8.61 5.05 -4.27
CA LEU A 175 8.35 4.21 -5.43
C LEU A 175 9.41 4.42 -6.53
N LEU A 176 10.05 5.60 -6.58
CA LEU A 176 11.17 5.85 -7.48
C LEU A 176 12.41 5.00 -7.16
N ALA A 177 12.53 4.52 -5.93
CA ALA A 177 13.62 3.66 -5.48
C ALA A 177 13.31 2.15 -5.65
N MET A 178 12.21 1.80 -6.32
CA MET A 178 11.79 0.43 -6.61
C MET A 178 12.00 0.11 -8.11
N PRO A 179 13.23 -0.20 -8.57
CA PRO A 179 13.51 -0.44 -9.99
C PRO A 179 12.79 -1.68 -10.54
N GLN A 180 12.37 -2.60 -9.68
CA GLN A 180 11.59 -3.77 -10.06
C GLN A 180 10.12 -3.45 -10.44
N LEU A 181 9.62 -2.27 -10.08
CA LEU A 181 8.21 -1.92 -10.26
C LEU A 181 7.98 -1.49 -11.71
N CYS A 182 7.35 -2.36 -12.49
CA CYS A 182 7.11 -2.16 -13.92
C CYS A 182 5.90 -1.25 -14.18
N THR A 183 4.80 -1.48 -13.46
CA THR A 183 3.51 -0.85 -13.77
C THR A 183 2.84 -0.32 -12.51
N VAL A 184 2.44 0.96 -12.56
CA VAL A 184 1.65 1.61 -11.51
C VAL A 184 0.39 2.21 -12.13
N HIS A 185 -0.76 1.58 -11.87
CA HIS A 185 -2.06 2.10 -12.26
C HIS A 185 -2.55 3.10 -11.21
N ARG A 186 -3.03 4.26 -11.64
CA ARG A 186 -3.33 5.41 -10.75
C ARG A 186 -4.46 6.29 -11.26
N HIS A 187 -5.26 5.82 -12.21
CA HIS A 187 -6.34 6.60 -12.82
C HIS A 187 -7.44 6.92 -11.81
N GLY A 188 -8.18 8.00 -12.03
CA GLY A 188 -9.32 8.37 -11.17
C GLY A 188 -8.97 8.86 -9.75
N ASN A 189 -7.69 9.12 -9.46
CA ASN A 189 -7.31 9.82 -8.23
C ASN A 189 -7.71 11.31 -8.31
N HIS A 190 -8.76 11.69 -7.59
CA HIS A 190 -9.45 12.98 -7.76
C HIS A 190 -8.57 14.20 -7.48
N ASN A 191 -7.62 14.09 -6.55
CA ASN A 191 -6.73 15.18 -6.17
C ASN A 191 -5.48 15.30 -7.07
N TYR A 192 -5.19 14.25 -7.83
CA TYR A 192 -4.01 14.16 -8.68
C TYR A 192 -4.01 15.26 -9.77
N PHE A 193 -5.16 15.49 -10.39
CA PHE A 193 -5.29 16.50 -11.46
C PHE A 193 -5.10 17.92 -10.92
N LYS A 194 -5.67 18.23 -9.74
CA LYS A 194 -5.58 19.54 -9.11
C LYS A 194 -4.15 19.89 -8.69
N ALA A 195 -3.42 18.94 -8.11
CA ALA A 195 -2.01 19.11 -7.78
C ALA A 195 -1.18 19.30 -9.06
N THR A 196 -1.34 18.40 -10.03
CA THR A 196 -0.58 18.43 -11.28
C THR A 196 -0.74 19.78 -12.02
N PHE A 197 -1.97 20.29 -12.13
CA PHE A 197 -2.24 21.58 -12.79
C PHE A 197 -1.59 22.77 -12.08
N MET A 198 -1.64 22.81 -10.74
CA MET A 198 -1.02 23.89 -9.96
C MET A 198 0.51 23.92 -10.14
N TRP A 199 1.16 22.76 -10.20
CA TRP A 199 2.62 22.68 -10.27
C TRP A 199 3.19 22.90 -11.66
N TYR A 200 2.46 22.53 -12.71
CA TYR A 200 2.88 22.79 -14.09
C TYR A 200 3.01 24.28 -14.42
N HIS A 201 2.20 25.14 -13.80
CA HIS A 201 2.14 26.56 -14.11
C HIS A 201 2.83 27.46 -13.07
N THR A 202 3.39 26.88 -12.01
CA THR A 202 4.09 27.60 -10.93
C THR A 202 5.58 27.27 -10.87
N ASP A 203 6.19 26.89 -11.99
CA ASP A 203 7.64 26.63 -12.15
C ASP A 203 8.54 27.87 -11.90
N VAL A 204 7.95 28.94 -11.38
CA VAL A 204 8.59 30.19 -11.00
C VAL A 204 8.63 30.25 -9.47
N ASN A 205 9.82 30.08 -8.88
CA ASN A 205 10.17 30.31 -7.46
C ASN A 205 9.77 29.24 -6.42
N GLU A 206 10.59 28.18 -6.28
CA GLU A 206 10.61 27.27 -5.10
C GLU A 206 9.27 26.59 -4.70
N SER A 207 8.29 26.59 -5.60
CA SER A 207 6.91 26.14 -5.32
C SER A 207 6.84 24.65 -4.93
N ARG A 208 7.77 23.82 -5.41
CA ARG A 208 7.81 22.36 -5.19
C ARG A 208 8.22 21.92 -3.77
N VAL A 209 8.69 22.84 -2.94
CA VAL A 209 9.06 22.58 -1.53
C VAL A 209 8.09 23.30 -0.61
N LEU A 210 7.19 22.55 0.01
CA LEU A 210 6.16 23.08 0.90
C LEU A 210 6.51 22.85 2.36
N ARG A 211 6.66 23.94 3.11
CA ARG A 211 6.81 23.88 4.57
C ARG A 211 5.51 23.38 5.20
N VAL A 212 5.62 22.38 6.05
CA VAL A 212 4.55 21.91 6.93
C VAL A 212 4.87 22.41 8.33
N CYS A 213 4.05 23.35 8.83
CA CYS A 213 4.12 23.77 10.23
C CYS A 213 3.56 22.65 11.11
N GLY A 214 4.25 22.33 12.20
CA GLY A 214 3.76 21.34 13.16
C GLY A 214 2.41 21.77 13.71
N VAL A 215 1.50 20.81 13.88
CA VAL A 215 0.17 21.10 14.43
C VAL A 215 0.34 21.37 15.93
N ALA A 216 0.25 22.64 16.34
CA ALA A 216 -0.02 22.93 17.75
C ALA A 216 -1.40 22.36 18.06
N GLN A 217 -1.49 21.37 18.95
CA GLN A 217 -2.76 20.76 19.36
C GLN A 217 -3.71 21.86 19.90
N LYS A 218 -4.63 22.33 19.05
CA LYS A 218 -5.72 23.21 19.46
C LYS A 218 -6.92 22.34 19.90
N GLY A 219 -6.98 22.08 21.20
CA GLY A 219 -8.23 21.95 21.97
C GLY A 219 -8.96 20.60 21.95
N LYS A 220 -9.23 20.11 23.18
CA LYS A 220 -10.22 19.09 23.59
C LYS A 220 -9.87 17.60 23.40
N GLN A 221 -8.76 17.20 23.99
CA GLN A 221 -8.73 16.30 25.15
C GLN A 221 -7.30 16.42 25.70
N GLN A 222 -7.15 16.59 27.01
CA GLN A 222 -5.84 16.53 27.66
C GLN A 222 -5.31 15.10 27.50
N VAL A 223 -4.72 14.80 26.34
CA VAL A 223 -3.64 13.83 26.29
C VAL A 223 -2.48 14.57 26.90
N GLN A 224 -2.21 14.26 28.16
CA GLN A 224 -0.97 14.63 28.82
C GLN A 224 0.14 14.42 27.80
N THR A 225 0.80 15.50 27.37
CA THR A 225 2.12 15.39 26.77
C THR A 225 2.98 14.81 27.87
N SER A 226 3.00 13.48 27.93
CA SER A 226 3.81 12.78 28.91
C SER A 226 5.23 13.24 28.64
N LYS A 227 5.75 14.02 29.58
CA LYS A 227 7.17 14.35 29.72
C LYS A 227 7.94 13.09 30.15
N HIS A 228 7.61 11.94 29.56
CA HIS A 228 8.39 10.73 29.74
C HIS A 228 9.42 10.69 28.61
N PRO A 229 10.70 10.49 28.95
CA PRO A 229 11.71 10.26 27.93
C PRO A 229 11.30 9.07 27.06
N ASP A 230 11.58 9.15 25.75
CA ASP A 230 11.37 8.04 24.83
C ASP A 230 11.97 6.77 25.45
N THR A 231 11.20 5.68 25.46
CA THR A 231 11.70 4.40 25.96
C THR A 231 12.86 3.92 25.07
N LEU A 232 13.78 3.14 25.63
CA LEU A 232 14.89 2.57 24.85
C LEU A 232 14.38 1.78 23.63
N VAL A 233 13.23 1.10 23.78
CA VAL A 233 12.57 0.36 22.70
C VAL A 233 12.09 1.31 21.59
N LEU A 234 11.49 2.45 21.93
CA LEU A 234 11.07 3.44 20.94
C LEU A 234 12.27 4.09 20.24
N LEU A 235 13.34 4.40 20.97
CA LEU A 235 14.58 4.92 20.39
C LEU A 235 15.21 3.93 19.42
N ALA A 236 15.27 2.64 19.79
CA ALA A 236 15.74 1.57 18.92
C ALA A 236 14.85 1.43 17.67
N ALA A 237 13.53 1.45 17.84
CA ALA A 237 12.59 1.41 16.72
C ALA A 237 12.82 2.59 15.76
N ARG A 238 13.00 3.81 16.28
CA ARG A 238 13.32 5.00 15.47
C ARG A 238 14.62 4.85 14.71
N ALA A 239 15.67 4.29 15.32
CA ALA A 239 16.94 4.03 14.65
C ALA A 239 16.79 3.01 13.52
N VAL A 240 16.04 1.93 13.73
CA VAL A 240 15.75 0.94 12.70
C VAL A 240 14.97 1.57 11.55
N MET A 241 13.91 2.33 11.83
CA MET A 241 13.15 3.06 10.81
C MET A 241 14.03 4.04 10.02
N ALA A 242 14.92 4.77 10.70
CA ALA A 242 15.83 5.73 10.10
C ALA A 242 16.84 5.10 9.14
N SER A 243 17.25 3.87 9.42
CA SER A 243 18.17 3.12 8.57
C SER A 243 17.58 2.72 7.21
N LYS A 244 16.24 2.75 7.08
CA LYS A 244 15.50 2.30 5.89
C LYS A 244 15.83 0.85 5.47
N CYS A 245 16.37 0.05 6.38
CA CYS A 245 16.67 -1.35 6.13
C CYS A 245 15.39 -2.19 6.17
N ASP A 246 15.40 -3.32 5.47
CA ASP A 246 14.34 -4.32 5.56
C ASP A 246 14.45 -5.05 6.90
N PHE A 247 13.74 -4.52 7.91
CA PHE A 247 13.74 -5.08 9.26
C PHE A 247 12.83 -6.32 9.42
N PHE A 248 12.14 -6.74 8.35
CA PHE A 248 11.38 -8.00 8.33
C PHE A 248 12.21 -9.20 7.86
N GLN A 249 13.47 -8.99 7.48
CA GLN A 249 14.38 -10.09 7.16
C GLN A 249 14.40 -11.12 8.30
N PRO A 250 14.39 -12.43 7.97
CA PRO A 250 14.64 -13.48 8.95
C PRO A 250 15.95 -13.19 9.69
N ASP A 251 15.97 -13.50 10.99
CA ASP A 251 17.16 -13.45 11.85
C ASP A 251 17.72 -12.07 12.21
N LEU A 252 17.23 -10.98 11.58
CA LEU A 252 17.69 -9.63 11.91
C LEU A 252 17.12 -9.11 13.23
N LEU A 253 15.82 -9.32 13.47
CA LEU A 253 15.10 -8.90 14.68
C LEU A 253 14.09 -9.97 15.11
N PRO A 254 13.85 -10.15 16.43
CA PRO A 254 12.76 -10.99 16.90
C PRO A 254 11.39 -10.52 16.37
N VAL A 255 10.48 -11.45 16.08
CA VAL A 255 9.14 -11.14 15.53
C VAL A 255 8.38 -10.14 16.40
N ALA A 256 8.47 -10.24 17.73
CA ALA A 256 7.82 -9.30 18.63
C ALA A 256 8.34 -7.85 18.47
N VAL A 257 9.63 -7.68 18.16
CA VAL A 257 10.24 -6.37 17.90
C VAL A 257 9.82 -5.86 16.51
N GLN A 258 9.74 -6.75 15.52
CA GLN A 258 9.21 -6.40 14.19
C GLN A 258 7.75 -5.93 14.28
N ASP A 259 6.90 -6.67 15.01
CA ASP A 259 5.49 -6.35 15.26
C ASP A 259 5.39 -4.98 15.98
N TYR A 260 6.25 -4.70 16.97
CA TYR A 260 6.30 -3.40 17.64
C TYR A 260 6.69 -2.25 16.70
N ILE A 261 7.76 -2.42 15.91
CA ILE A 261 8.21 -1.39 14.96
C ILE A 261 7.10 -1.10 13.93
N ALA A 262 6.48 -2.14 13.38
CA ALA A 262 5.37 -2.01 12.44
C ALA A 262 4.17 -1.27 13.07
N HIS A 263 3.86 -1.54 14.33
CA HIS A 263 2.78 -0.87 15.05
C HIS A 263 3.03 0.64 15.23
N VAL A 264 4.25 1.05 15.60
CA VAL A 264 4.56 2.47 15.85
C VAL A 264 4.90 3.26 14.59
N TYR A 265 5.26 2.60 13.49
CA TYR A 265 5.71 3.22 12.23
C TYR A 265 4.79 4.36 11.72
N PRO A 266 3.45 4.22 11.70
CA PRO A 266 2.55 5.26 11.18
C PRO A 266 2.59 6.56 12.00
N SER A 267 3.12 6.53 13.22
CA SER A 267 3.25 7.70 14.09
C SER A 267 4.46 8.58 13.74
N PHE A 268 5.23 8.23 12.70
CA PHE A 268 6.46 8.90 12.33
C PHE A 268 6.53 9.25 10.85
N ASN A 269 7.20 10.35 10.56
CA ASN A 269 7.68 10.69 9.23
C ASN A 269 9.15 10.28 9.09
N VAL A 270 9.45 9.49 8.05
CA VAL A 270 10.83 9.10 7.68
C VAL A 270 11.34 10.07 6.61
N CYS A 271 12.49 10.71 6.84
CA CYS A 271 13.05 11.62 5.85
C CYS A 271 13.53 10.88 4.60
N GLY A 272 13.12 11.34 3.42
CA GLY A 272 13.52 10.77 2.13
C GLY A 272 15.03 10.85 1.87
N ASN A 273 15.71 11.84 2.45
CA ASN A 273 17.12 12.15 2.17
C ASN A 273 18.11 11.62 3.21
N CYS A 274 17.88 11.90 4.49
CA CYS A 274 18.82 11.55 5.57
C CYS A 274 18.21 10.50 6.53
N PRO A 275 19.01 9.87 7.41
CA PRO A 275 18.53 8.89 8.38
C PRO A 275 17.89 9.59 9.60
N THR A 276 16.89 10.44 9.35
CA THR A 276 16.14 11.12 10.41
C THR A 276 14.68 10.68 10.39
N VAL A 277 14.18 10.37 11.58
CA VAL A 277 12.77 10.03 11.83
C VAL A 277 12.21 11.00 12.85
N THR A 278 11.16 11.71 12.45
CA THR A 278 10.47 12.71 13.27
C THR A 278 9.04 12.27 13.54
N PRO A 279 8.43 12.61 14.69
CA PRO A 279 7.01 12.36 14.92
C PRO A 279 6.13 12.90 13.79
N LEU A 280 4.98 12.28 13.53
CA LEU A 280 4.07 12.67 12.46
C LEU A 280 3.66 14.16 12.54
N ALA A 281 3.48 14.67 13.76
CA ALA A 281 3.10 16.05 14.04
C ALA A 281 4.26 17.07 13.98
N ALA A 282 5.50 16.60 13.81
CA ALA A 282 6.67 17.49 13.78
C ALA A 282 6.67 18.36 12.53
N PRO A 283 7.21 19.60 12.61
CA PRO A 283 7.40 20.43 11.43
C PRO A 283 8.37 19.78 10.45
N GLY A 284 8.18 20.05 9.17
CA GLY A 284 9.03 19.53 8.11
C GLY A 284 8.64 20.09 6.76
N TYR A 285 8.95 19.36 5.69
CA TYR A 285 8.72 19.78 4.33
C TYR A 285 8.14 18.64 3.49
N LYS A 286 7.07 18.93 2.75
CA LYS A 286 6.62 18.10 1.64
C LYS A 286 7.33 18.56 0.38
N VAL A 287 7.94 17.62 -0.33
CA VAL A 287 8.70 17.91 -1.55
C VAL A 287 8.07 17.17 -2.70
N TYR A 288 7.79 17.88 -3.80
CA TYR A 288 7.20 17.30 -4.99
C TYR A 288 8.23 17.21 -6.12
N THR A 289 8.46 16.00 -6.61
CA THR A 289 9.31 15.73 -7.78
C THR A 289 8.46 15.16 -8.91
N PHE A 290 8.91 15.32 -10.15
CA PHE A 290 8.13 14.91 -11.31
C PHE A 290 8.96 14.02 -12.25
N LYS A 291 8.29 13.05 -12.86
CA LYS A 291 8.81 12.40 -14.07
C LYS A 291 8.00 12.87 -15.28
N ASN A 292 8.71 13.30 -16.33
CA ASN A 292 8.08 13.79 -17.56
C ASN A 292 7.45 12.64 -18.35
N PRO A 293 6.19 12.75 -18.75
CA PRO A 293 5.64 12.06 -19.90
C PRO A 293 5.81 12.94 -21.14
N TYR A 294 5.94 12.28 -22.27
CA TYR A 294 6.05 12.90 -23.58
C TYR A 294 4.66 13.10 -24.22
N LEU A 295 4.49 14.17 -25.01
CA LEU A 295 3.33 14.43 -25.88
C LEU A 295 1.94 14.20 -25.23
N GLY A 296 1.71 14.78 -24.06
CA GLY A 296 0.35 15.11 -23.62
C GLY A 296 -0.37 14.16 -22.68
N ASN A 297 0.28 13.16 -22.07
CA ASN A 297 -0.39 12.32 -21.06
C ASN A 297 0.28 12.36 -19.68
N THR A 298 -0.03 13.45 -18.93
CA THR A 298 0.04 13.62 -17.45
C THR A 298 1.37 13.41 -16.71
N CYS A 299 2.06 14.51 -16.32
CA CYS A 299 3.20 14.44 -15.39
C CYS A 299 2.83 13.64 -14.16
N VAL A 300 3.82 12.90 -13.64
CA VAL A 300 3.65 12.09 -12.45
C VAL A 300 4.29 12.79 -11.26
N PRO A 301 3.51 13.48 -10.40
CA PRO A 301 4.02 13.99 -9.15
C PRO A 301 4.30 12.84 -8.19
N PHE A 302 5.47 12.93 -7.56
CA PHE A 302 5.89 12.12 -6.45
C PHE A 302 6.11 13.02 -5.24
N GLN A 303 5.53 12.65 -4.10
CA GLN A 303 5.67 13.39 -2.85
C GLN A 303 6.66 12.70 -1.92
N HIS A 304 7.57 13.48 -1.36
CA HIS A 304 8.57 13.06 -0.38
C HIS A 304 8.42 13.85 0.90
N TRP A 305 8.89 13.29 2.02
CA TRP A 305 9.04 14.02 3.28
C TRP A 305 10.50 14.39 3.54
N ALA A 306 10.74 15.62 3.97
CA ALA A 306 12.05 16.09 4.40
C ALA A 306 11.99 16.73 5.79
N CYS A 307 12.94 16.36 6.66
CA CYS A 307 13.00 16.87 8.03
C CYS A 307 13.53 18.32 8.11
N SER A 308 14.16 18.83 7.06
CA SER A 308 14.72 20.18 6.99
C SER A 308 14.68 20.72 5.56
N LEU A 309 14.82 22.04 5.40
CA LEU A 309 14.90 22.68 4.08
C LEU A 309 16.12 22.19 3.30
N ALA A 310 17.25 21.93 3.97
CA ALA A 310 18.44 21.38 3.33
C ALA A 310 18.17 19.99 2.75
N CYS A 311 17.51 19.11 3.51
CA CYS A 311 17.08 17.81 3.00
C CYS A 311 16.07 17.94 1.87
N ALA A 312 15.17 18.93 1.95
CA ALA A 312 14.20 19.17 0.89
C ALA A 312 14.87 19.57 -0.43
N LYS A 313 15.82 20.51 -0.38
CA LYS A 313 16.61 20.93 -1.54
C LYS A 313 17.47 19.79 -2.12
N GLN A 314 18.00 18.90 -1.27
CA GLN A 314 18.75 17.71 -1.72
C GLN A 314 17.88 16.69 -2.45
N ILE A 315 16.57 16.68 -2.23
CA ILE A 315 15.63 15.85 -3.01
C ILE A 315 15.20 16.57 -4.28
N GLU A 316 14.78 17.84 -4.16
CA GLU A 316 14.11 18.57 -5.23
C GLU A 316 15.07 18.98 -6.35
N VAL A 317 16.23 19.58 -6.01
CA VAL A 317 17.13 20.17 -7.01
C VAL A 317 17.66 19.13 -7.99
N PRO A 318 18.18 17.95 -7.56
CA PRO A 318 18.65 16.94 -8.50
C PRO A 318 17.51 16.39 -9.38
N ALA A 319 16.33 16.17 -8.79
CA ALA A 319 15.18 15.65 -9.53
C ALA A 319 14.66 16.65 -10.57
N HIS A 320 14.64 17.94 -10.25
CA HIS A 320 14.27 19.00 -11.17
C HIS A 320 15.30 19.13 -12.32
N MET A 321 16.60 19.09 -12.01
CA MET A 321 17.64 19.09 -13.05
C MET A 321 17.52 17.89 -13.99
N GLU A 322 17.25 16.69 -13.46
CA GLU A 322 17.01 15.50 -14.27
C GLU A 322 15.78 15.67 -15.17
N GLN A 323 14.70 16.22 -14.61
CA GLN A 323 13.47 16.52 -15.35
C GLN A 323 13.74 17.47 -16.51
N MET A 324 14.43 18.59 -16.28
CA MET A 324 14.76 19.56 -17.34
C MET A 324 15.60 18.93 -18.45
N ARG A 325 16.65 18.17 -18.08
CA ARG A 325 17.48 17.46 -19.07
C ARG A 325 16.70 16.42 -19.87
N ALA A 326 15.77 15.72 -19.23
CA ALA A 326 14.91 14.75 -19.92
C ALA A 326 13.96 15.44 -20.90
N ALA A 327 13.38 16.59 -20.53
CA ALA A 327 12.55 17.40 -21.42
C ALA A 327 13.36 17.87 -22.64
N GLU A 328 14.55 18.45 -22.43
CA GLU A 328 15.42 18.91 -23.52
C GLU A 328 15.79 17.78 -24.49
N ARG A 329 16.08 16.57 -23.98
CA ARG A 329 16.37 15.42 -24.85
C ARG A 329 15.16 15.03 -25.69
N MET A 330 13.98 14.95 -25.08
CA MET A 330 12.75 14.61 -25.81
C MET A 330 12.38 15.67 -26.84
N ASP A 331 12.59 16.96 -26.57
CA ASP A 331 12.38 18.02 -27.55
C ASP A 331 13.32 17.88 -28.75
N ARG A 332 14.59 17.48 -28.53
CA ARG A 332 15.52 17.19 -29.63
C ARG A 332 15.08 15.98 -30.45
N GLU A 333 14.65 14.90 -29.80
CA GLU A 333 14.13 13.70 -30.45
C GLU A 333 12.86 14.00 -31.27
N TYR A 334 11.94 14.80 -30.72
CA TYR A 334 10.75 15.26 -31.44
C TYR A 334 11.10 16.11 -32.64
N ASN A 335 12.01 17.08 -32.49
CA ASN A 335 12.43 17.93 -33.59
C ASN A 335 13.10 17.12 -34.70
N HIS A 336 13.90 16.11 -34.34
CA HIS A 336 14.49 15.18 -35.30
C HIS A 336 13.41 14.38 -36.05
N TYR A 337 12.45 13.79 -35.33
CA TYR A 337 11.30 13.11 -35.92
C TYR A 337 10.52 14.01 -36.89
N ILE A 338 10.22 15.24 -36.49
CA ILE A 338 9.50 16.20 -37.35
C ILE A 338 10.30 16.52 -38.63
N GLN A 339 11.63 16.65 -38.51
CA GLN A 339 12.49 16.88 -39.68
C GLN A 339 12.49 15.69 -40.64
N GLU A 340 12.58 14.45 -40.14
CA GLU A 340 12.54 13.24 -40.98
C GLU A 340 11.22 13.13 -41.77
N PHE A 341 10.07 13.38 -41.11
CA PHE A 341 8.75 13.28 -41.75
C PHE A 341 8.38 14.48 -42.65
N GLN A 342 9.10 15.59 -42.58
CA GLN A 342 8.91 16.72 -43.49
C GLN A 342 9.67 16.57 -44.82
N VAL A 343 10.57 15.59 -44.94
CA VAL A 343 11.39 15.36 -46.15
C VAL A 343 10.74 14.36 -47.12
N GLU A 344 9.76 13.56 -46.70
CA GLU A 344 8.98 12.71 -47.62
C GLU A 344 7.87 13.52 -48.35
N PRO A 345 7.83 13.57 -49.70
CA PRO A 345 6.77 14.25 -50.42
C PRO A 345 5.45 13.50 -50.20
N ARG A 346 4.46 14.17 -49.60
CA ARG A 346 3.11 13.61 -49.45
C ARG A 346 2.51 13.30 -50.83
N PRO A 347 1.96 12.10 -51.08
CA PRO A 347 1.16 11.89 -52.28
C PRO A 347 -0.06 12.83 -52.26
N PRO A 348 -0.53 13.32 -53.41
CA PRO A 348 -1.66 14.24 -53.47
C PRO A 348 -2.91 13.59 -52.86
N LEU A 349 -3.56 14.33 -51.96
CA LEU A 349 -4.82 13.91 -51.34
C LEU A 349 -5.91 13.76 -52.41
N PRO A 350 -6.66 12.64 -52.47
CA PRO A 350 -7.80 12.52 -53.37
C PRO A 350 -8.89 13.53 -52.97
N SER A 351 -9.53 14.13 -53.98
CA SER A 351 -10.57 15.14 -53.83
C SER A 351 -11.72 14.63 -52.95
N ARG A 352 -11.90 15.23 -51.77
CA ARG A 352 -12.95 14.88 -50.81
C ARG A 352 -14.34 15.24 -51.37
N GLY A 353 -15.16 14.23 -51.67
CA GLY A 353 -16.60 14.38 -51.71
C GLY A 353 -17.14 14.63 -50.30
N LEU A 354 -18.10 15.55 -50.17
CA LEU A 354 -18.77 15.90 -48.92
C LEU A 354 -19.50 14.66 -48.36
N CYS A 355 -19.17 14.27 -47.13
CA CYS A 355 -19.86 13.20 -46.41
C CYS A 355 -20.83 13.84 -45.41
N THR A 356 -22.13 13.70 -45.65
CA THR A 356 -23.22 14.02 -44.73
C THR A 356 -23.29 12.97 -43.63
N LEU A 357 -23.25 13.41 -42.38
CA LEU A 357 -23.49 12.57 -41.20
C LEU A 357 -24.99 12.21 -41.13
N VAL A 358 -25.29 10.91 -41.06
CA VAL A 358 -26.56 10.35 -40.60
C VAL A 358 -26.35 9.82 -39.19
#